data_AF-A0A967DD21-F1
#
_entry.id   AF-A0A967DD21-F1
#
_cell.length_a   1.000
_cell.length_b   1.000
_cell.length_c   1.000
_cell.angle_alpha   90.00
_cell.angle_beta   90.00
_cell.angle_gamma   90.00
#
_symmetry.space_group_name_H-M   'P 1'
#
loop_
_entity.id
_entity.type
_entity.pdbx_description
1 polymer ?
#
loop_
_entity_poly.entity_id
_entity_poly.type
_entity_poly.pdbx_seq_one_letter_code
_entity_poly.pdbx_strand_id
1 'polypeptide(L)'
;EYGVTCTLRGQRRLSPDEVARYLFRRVVSWGRSSNVFLANGARLYLDVGSHPEYATPECDSVRQLVVHDKAGERILEQLLTSAEQRLGDEGVHGDVYLFKNNTDSAGNSYGCHENYCTSRRDDFSSYTEVLIPFLVSRQIYAGAGKVLQTARGARYCVSQRAEHIWEGVSSATTRSRPIINSRDEPHADAESFRRLHVIVGDSNMSEYTTFLKVGVVACLLRMLEDPTVSFRDFSLENPIRAIRDISHDMTCRQRVQLATGRELSALDIQREFLQAALDYSDRRGFNDEEMMALRMWEHCITAIERDPLELDTEVDWVIKYKLIEAYRERHGLALGDPQVQLVDLQYHD
;
A
#
# COMPACT_ATOMS: atom_id res chain seq x y z
N GLU A 1 5.66 3.20 6.47
CA GLU A 1 6.29 2.64 7.69
C GLU A 1 6.94 1.29 7.37
N TYR A 2 7.95 0.87 8.14
CA TYR A 2 8.62 -0.42 7.98
C TYR A 2 8.53 -1.25 9.25
N GLY A 3 8.25 -2.54 9.12
CA GLY A 3 8.36 -3.50 10.21
C GLY A 3 9.83 -3.70 10.58
N VAL A 4 10.12 -3.93 11.87
CA VAL A 4 11.51 -4.15 12.32
C VAL A 4 11.58 -5.28 13.33
N THR A 5 12.57 -6.16 13.18
CA THR A 5 12.86 -7.22 14.16
C THR A 5 14.35 -7.52 14.23
N CYS A 6 14.79 -8.09 15.35
CA CYS A 6 16.15 -8.60 15.51
C CYS A 6 16.05 -10.00 16.10
N THR A 7 16.64 -10.97 15.41
CA THR A 7 16.56 -12.39 15.81
C THR A 7 17.95 -13.00 15.96
N LEU A 8 18.07 -13.97 16.86
CA LEU A 8 19.26 -14.81 17.01
C LEU A 8 18.80 -16.25 17.13
N ARG A 9 19.20 -17.11 16.17
CA ARG A 9 18.83 -18.53 16.14
C ARG A 9 17.30 -18.75 16.21
N GLY A 10 16.55 -17.94 15.48
CA GLY A 10 15.08 -18.03 15.42
C GLY A 10 14.33 -17.48 16.63
N GLN A 11 15.02 -16.87 17.61
CA GLN A 11 14.38 -16.22 18.75
C GLN A 11 14.58 -14.70 18.68
N ARG A 12 13.55 -13.95 19.06
CA ARG A 12 13.65 -12.48 19.16
C ARG A 12 14.72 -12.12 20.18
N ARG A 13 15.73 -11.38 19.75
CA ARG A 13 16.86 -10.96 20.58
C ARG A 13 16.63 -9.59 21.21
N LEU A 14 16.11 -8.64 20.43
CA LEU A 14 15.80 -7.29 20.86
C LEU A 14 14.33 -6.96 20.57
N SER A 15 13.74 -6.09 21.38
CA SER A 15 12.42 -5.52 21.09
C SER A 15 12.49 -4.57 19.87
N PRO A 16 11.38 -4.36 19.14
CA PRO A 16 11.34 -3.39 18.04
C PRO A 16 11.85 -2.00 18.44
N ASP A 17 11.48 -1.53 19.64
CA ASP A 17 11.97 -0.25 20.20
C ASP A 17 13.49 -0.18 20.35
N GLU A 18 14.12 -1.27 20.82
CA GLU A 18 15.58 -1.33 20.96
C GLU A 18 16.24 -1.30 19.58
N VAL A 19 15.76 -2.10 18.63
CA VAL A 19 16.30 -2.13 17.26
C VAL A 19 16.15 -0.77 16.58
N ALA A 20 14.97 -0.13 16.72
CA ALA A 20 14.71 1.21 16.22
C ALA A 20 15.68 2.25 16.78
N ARG A 21 16.02 2.17 18.08
CA ARG A 21 17.06 3.02 18.69
C ARG A 21 18.44 2.77 18.10
N TYR A 22 18.81 1.52 17.83
CA TYR A 22 20.09 1.22 17.17
C TYR A 22 20.13 1.75 15.74
N LEU A 23 19.05 1.60 14.97
CA LEU A 23 18.91 2.15 13.61
C LEU A 23 19.07 3.68 13.62
N PHE A 24 18.34 4.37 14.50
CA PHE A 24 18.28 5.83 14.53
C PHE A 24 19.39 6.49 15.35
N ARG A 25 20.28 5.74 16.02
CA ARG A 25 21.37 6.33 16.82
C ARG A 25 22.23 7.29 15.98
N ARG A 26 22.55 6.91 14.74
CA ARG A 26 23.30 7.77 13.81
C ARG A 26 22.49 9.01 13.41
N VAL A 27 21.20 8.82 13.12
CA VAL A 27 20.27 9.89 12.77
C VAL A 27 20.18 10.92 13.90
N VAL A 28 20.02 10.47 15.15
CA VAL A 28 19.99 11.32 16.34
C VAL A 28 21.33 12.03 16.56
N SER A 29 22.46 11.34 16.36
CA SER A 29 23.79 11.95 16.53
C SER A 29 24.05 13.10 15.55
N TRP A 30 23.54 12.99 14.33
CA TRP A 30 23.71 14.00 13.28
C TRP A 30 22.63 15.08 13.31
N GLY A 31 21.36 14.69 13.38
CA GLY A 31 20.20 15.58 13.31
C GLY A 31 19.65 16.06 14.65
N ARG A 32 20.22 15.60 15.78
CA ARG A 32 19.79 15.90 17.17
C ARG A 32 18.33 15.53 17.47
N SER A 33 17.70 14.74 16.61
CA SER A 33 16.29 14.35 16.65
C SER A 33 16.13 12.98 15.99
N SER A 34 15.16 12.19 16.43
CA SER A 34 14.74 10.97 15.74
C SER A 34 13.79 11.25 14.57
N ASN A 35 13.58 12.52 14.24
CA ASN A 35 12.78 13.02 13.12
C ASN A 35 13.59 14.08 12.39
N VAL A 36 14.02 13.77 11.17
CA VAL A 36 14.95 14.59 10.38
C VAL A 36 14.49 14.70 8.93
N PHE A 37 14.94 15.75 8.26
CA PHE A 37 14.88 15.88 6.81
C PHE A 37 16.24 15.48 6.21
N LEU A 38 16.19 14.71 5.13
CA LEU A 38 17.36 14.19 4.43
C LEU A 38 17.75 15.12 3.27
N ALA A 39 18.98 14.97 2.77
CA ALA A 39 19.50 15.79 1.67
C ALA A 39 18.72 15.63 0.35
N ASN A 40 18.02 14.50 0.17
CA ASN A 40 17.15 14.27 -0.99
C ASN A 40 15.73 14.85 -0.79
N GLY A 41 15.48 15.62 0.27
CA GLY A 41 14.19 16.23 0.60
C GLY A 41 13.22 15.32 1.36
N ALA A 42 13.51 14.02 1.47
CA ALA A 42 12.67 13.09 2.22
C ALA A 42 12.68 13.40 3.73
N ARG A 43 11.63 12.97 4.43
CA ARG A 43 11.57 12.98 5.88
C ARG A 43 11.74 11.56 6.41
N LEU A 44 12.64 11.38 7.38
CA LEU A 44 12.90 10.11 8.04
C LEU A 44 12.66 10.26 9.54
N TYR A 45 11.78 9.44 10.10
CA TYR A 45 11.44 9.50 11.52
C TYR A 45 11.03 8.15 12.12
N LEU A 46 10.94 8.10 13.45
CA LEU A 46 10.27 7.02 14.16
C LEU A 46 8.82 7.39 14.43
N ASP A 47 7.88 6.62 13.90
CA ASP A 47 6.45 6.83 14.15
C ASP A 47 5.97 6.11 15.42
N VAL A 48 4.70 6.27 15.76
CA VAL A 48 4.03 5.58 16.85
C VAL A 48 4.21 4.06 16.72
N GLY A 49 4.68 3.42 17.79
CA GLY A 49 5.03 1.99 17.77
C GLY A 49 6.48 1.70 17.36
N SER A 50 7.32 2.74 17.25
CA SER A 50 8.75 2.63 16.95
C SER A 50 9.08 2.07 15.57
N HIS A 51 8.14 2.16 14.62
CA HIS A 51 8.39 1.83 13.22
C HIS A 51 9.25 2.92 12.57
N PRO A 52 10.36 2.56 11.90
CA PRO A 52 11.01 3.45 10.97
C PRO A 52 10.03 3.89 9.88
N GLU A 53 9.88 5.19 9.69
CA GLU A 53 9.05 5.76 8.64
C GLU A 53 9.86 6.69 7.75
N TYR A 54 9.78 6.42 6.45
CA TYR A 54 10.34 7.25 5.39
C TYR A 54 9.17 7.83 4.59
N ALA A 55 9.08 9.16 4.56
CA ALA A 55 8.19 9.90 3.68
C ALA A 55 9.01 10.51 2.54
N THR A 56 8.63 10.22 1.30
CA THR A 56 9.29 10.75 0.10
C THR A 56 9.30 12.29 0.12
N PRO A 57 10.23 12.96 -0.58
CA PRO A 57 9.99 14.35 -0.95
C PRO A 57 8.74 14.46 -1.81
N GLU A 58 8.24 15.69 -1.98
CA GLU A 58 7.23 16.01 -2.97
C GLU A 58 7.74 15.65 -4.37
N CYS A 59 6.91 14.97 -5.15
CA CYS A 59 7.21 14.55 -6.52
C CYS A 59 6.12 15.06 -7.45
N ASP A 60 6.49 15.55 -8.63
CA ASP A 60 5.55 16.03 -9.66
C ASP A 60 5.36 15.02 -10.81
N SER A 61 6.00 13.86 -10.71
CA SER A 61 5.84 12.72 -11.62
C SER A 61 5.75 11.40 -10.83
N VAL A 62 5.01 10.43 -11.37
CA VAL A 62 4.86 9.09 -10.82
C VAL A 62 6.19 8.36 -10.83
N ARG A 63 6.99 8.53 -11.90
CA ARG A 63 8.32 7.91 -11.98
C ARG A 63 9.25 8.44 -10.90
N GLN A 64 9.28 9.75 -10.67
CA GLN A 64 10.09 10.34 -9.59
C GLN A 64 9.65 9.81 -8.23
N LEU A 65 8.34 9.70 -7.99
CA LEU A 65 7.82 9.11 -6.75
C LEU A 65 8.32 7.69 -6.54
N VAL A 66 8.22 6.81 -7.54
CA VAL A 66 8.70 5.43 -7.46
C VAL A 66 10.20 5.39 -7.19
N VAL A 67 11.00 6.25 -7.84
CA VAL A 67 12.44 6.36 -7.59
C VAL A 67 12.72 6.77 -6.14
N HIS A 68 11.99 7.73 -5.58
CA HIS A 68 12.18 8.17 -4.21
C HIS A 68 11.69 7.18 -3.16
N ASP A 69 10.61 6.43 -3.44
CA ASP A 69 10.14 5.32 -2.61
C ASP A 69 11.22 4.23 -2.53
N LYS A 70 11.79 3.83 -3.68
CA LYS A 70 12.91 2.88 -3.76
C LYS A 70 14.19 3.41 -3.13
N ALA A 71 14.46 4.71 -3.22
CA ALA A 71 15.57 5.32 -2.51
C ALA A 71 15.40 5.21 -0.98
N GLY A 72 14.16 5.27 -0.48
CA GLY A 72 13.85 5.04 0.93
C GLY A 72 14.27 3.67 1.42
N GLU A 73 13.99 2.62 0.63
CA GLU A 73 14.43 1.24 0.92
C GLU A 73 15.97 1.18 1.06
N ARG A 74 16.71 1.75 0.10
CA ARG A 74 18.18 1.76 0.12
C ARG A 74 18.77 2.57 1.29
N ILE A 75 18.11 3.65 1.69
CA ILE A 75 18.54 4.45 2.84
C ILE A 75 18.36 3.65 4.13
N LEU A 76 17.23 2.97 4.29
CA LEU A 76 16.95 2.13 5.46
C LEU A 76 17.88 0.91 5.53
N GLU A 77 18.19 0.28 4.41
CA GLU A 77 19.17 -0.80 4.28
C GLU A 77 20.58 -0.37 4.77
N GLN A 78 20.99 0.85 4.45
CA GLN A 78 22.27 1.41 4.97
C GLN A 78 22.24 1.65 6.49
N LEU A 79 21.07 2.05 7.04
CA LEU A 79 20.90 2.19 8.49
C LEU A 79 20.94 0.84 9.19
N LEU A 80 20.34 -0.19 8.59
CA LEU A 80 20.39 -1.58 9.05
C LEU A 80 21.83 -2.07 9.14
N THR A 81 22.60 -1.96 8.06
CA THR A 81 24.03 -2.34 8.04
C THR A 81 24.82 -1.63 9.14
N SER A 82 24.56 -0.33 9.33
CA SER A 82 25.21 0.46 10.39
C SER A 82 24.79 0.04 11.79
N ALA A 83 23.56 -0.44 11.98
CA ALA A 83 23.04 -0.90 13.26
C ALA A 83 23.64 -2.26 13.63
N GLU A 84 23.73 -3.19 12.69
CA GLU A 84 24.33 -4.51 12.90
C GLU A 84 25.81 -4.43 13.28
N GLN A 85 26.57 -3.55 12.62
CA GLN A 85 27.97 -3.29 13.00
C GLN A 85 28.09 -2.86 14.47
N ARG A 86 27.23 -1.92 14.92
CA ARG A 86 27.21 -1.44 16.30
C ARG A 86 26.78 -2.51 17.29
N LEU A 87 25.80 -3.33 16.93
CA LEU A 87 25.39 -4.47 17.75
C LEU A 87 26.57 -5.42 17.94
N GLY A 88 27.31 -5.72 16.87
CA GLY A 88 28.54 -6.51 16.92
C GLY A 88 29.63 -5.91 17.82
N ASP A 89 29.89 -4.60 17.69
CA ASP A 89 30.88 -3.88 18.52
C ASP A 89 30.53 -3.92 20.02
N GLU A 90 29.24 -3.93 20.36
CA GLU A 90 28.73 -4.05 21.73
C GLU A 90 28.59 -5.51 22.20
N GLY A 91 29.01 -6.49 21.39
CA GLY A 91 28.92 -7.93 21.71
C GLY A 91 27.50 -8.49 21.65
N VAL A 92 26.56 -7.79 21.02
CA VAL A 92 25.19 -8.22 20.79
C VAL A 92 25.11 -8.91 19.43
N HIS A 93 25.01 -10.23 19.44
CA HIS A 93 24.79 -11.01 18.21
C HIS A 93 23.30 -11.10 17.86
N GLY A 94 22.97 -10.86 16.60
CA GLY A 94 21.63 -11.03 16.04
C GLY A 94 21.54 -10.41 14.65
N ASP A 95 20.65 -10.95 13.82
CA ASP A 95 20.37 -10.46 12.48
C ASP A 95 19.18 -9.50 12.56
N VAL A 96 19.32 -8.31 11.97
CA VAL A 96 18.27 -7.29 11.93
C VAL A 96 17.55 -7.36 10.60
N TYR A 97 16.22 -7.32 10.64
CA TYR A 97 15.38 -7.35 9.44
C TYR A 97 14.47 -6.13 9.41
N LEU A 98 14.24 -5.60 8.20
CA LEU A 98 13.30 -4.52 7.94
C LEU A 98 12.30 -4.98 6.89
N PHE A 99 11.01 -4.90 7.18
CA PHE A 99 9.99 -5.39 6.26
C PHE A 99 9.17 -4.24 5.68
N LYS A 100 9.14 -4.13 4.34
CA LYS A 100 8.23 -3.22 3.63
C LYS A 100 6.86 -3.86 3.41
N ASN A 101 6.17 -4.18 4.50
CA ASN A 101 4.84 -4.78 4.51
C ASN A 101 3.85 -3.93 5.33
N ASN A 102 2.74 -4.51 5.79
CA ASN A 102 1.71 -3.79 6.54
C ASN A 102 1.29 -4.45 7.85
N THR A 103 1.87 -5.60 8.19
CA THR A 103 1.48 -6.38 9.37
C THR A 103 2.71 -7.02 10.02
N ASP A 104 2.82 -6.94 11.34
CA ASP A 104 3.79 -7.76 12.08
C ASP A 104 3.21 -9.11 12.50
N SER A 105 4.06 -9.98 13.04
CA SER A 105 3.66 -11.29 13.57
C SER A 105 2.75 -11.22 14.81
N ALA A 106 2.63 -10.05 15.45
CA ALA A 106 1.73 -9.82 16.58
C ALA A 106 0.34 -9.32 16.15
N GLY A 107 0.10 -9.16 14.85
CA GLY A 107 -1.16 -8.66 14.29
C GLY A 107 -1.31 -7.14 14.36
N ASN A 108 -0.27 -6.41 14.74
CA ASN A 108 -0.26 -4.96 14.57
C ASN A 108 -0.11 -4.64 13.09
N SER A 109 -0.78 -3.58 12.66
CA SER A 109 -0.67 -3.12 11.28
C SER A 109 -0.16 -1.69 11.19
N TYR A 110 0.66 -1.44 10.20
CA TYR A 110 1.24 -0.17 9.81
C TYR A 110 1.00 0.07 8.30
N GLY A 111 1.12 1.31 7.86
CA GLY A 111 0.62 1.79 6.57
C GLY A 111 1.69 2.13 5.54
N CYS A 112 1.29 1.96 4.28
CA CYS A 112 1.80 2.74 3.16
C CYS A 112 0.75 3.81 2.86
N HIS A 113 1.10 5.08 3.08
CA HIS A 113 0.19 6.19 2.88
C HIS A 113 0.51 6.92 1.59
N GLU A 114 -0.52 7.19 0.79
CA GLU A 114 -0.40 7.97 -0.44
C GLU A 114 -0.93 9.39 -0.19
N ASN A 115 -0.26 10.37 -0.76
CA ASN A 115 -0.62 11.78 -0.62
C ASN A 115 -0.70 12.41 -2.00
N TYR A 116 -1.85 13.01 -2.31
CA TYR A 116 -2.10 13.69 -3.58
C TYR A 116 -2.44 15.15 -3.30
N CYS A 117 -1.81 16.06 -4.04
CA CYS A 117 -2.20 17.47 -4.04
C CYS A 117 -3.42 17.64 -4.94
N THR A 118 -4.50 18.20 -4.41
CA THR A 118 -5.74 18.44 -5.18
C THR A 118 -6.18 19.90 -5.04
N SER A 119 -6.98 20.38 -5.99
CA SER A 119 -7.56 21.72 -5.89
C SER A 119 -8.54 21.85 -4.71
N ARG A 120 -8.69 23.07 -4.16
CA ARG A 120 -9.78 23.43 -3.22
C ARG A 120 -11.10 23.80 -3.89
N ARG A 121 -11.13 23.92 -5.21
CA ARG A 121 -12.33 24.37 -5.95
C ARG A 121 -13.50 23.41 -5.80
N ASP A 122 -13.20 22.11 -5.73
CA ASP A 122 -14.20 21.07 -5.71
C ASP A 122 -14.57 20.65 -4.28
N ASP A 123 -15.80 20.15 -4.11
CA ASP A 123 -16.23 19.61 -2.83
C ASP A 123 -15.52 18.28 -2.53
N PHE A 124 -14.97 18.19 -1.32
CA PHE A 124 -14.27 16.99 -0.86
C PHE A 124 -15.20 15.77 -0.80
N SER A 125 -16.50 15.99 -0.54
CA SER A 125 -17.48 14.91 -0.52
C SER A 125 -17.55 14.18 -1.86
N SER A 126 -17.55 14.92 -2.98
CA SER A 126 -17.58 14.37 -4.33
C SER A 126 -16.36 13.50 -4.65
N TYR A 127 -15.18 13.86 -4.13
CA TYR A 127 -13.98 13.02 -4.25
C TYR A 127 -14.19 11.70 -3.50
N THR A 128 -14.70 11.76 -2.28
CA THR A 128 -14.87 10.54 -1.47
C THR A 128 -15.90 9.58 -2.05
N GLU A 129 -17.00 10.08 -2.62
CA GLU A 129 -18.05 9.27 -3.25
C GLU A 129 -17.51 8.43 -4.44
N VAL A 130 -16.61 9.02 -5.23
CA VAL A 130 -16.00 8.35 -6.38
C VAL A 130 -14.81 7.49 -5.97
N LEU A 131 -13.93 8.02 -5.11
CA LEU A 131 -12.68 7.36 -4.76
C LEU A 131 -12.87 6.17 -3.83
N ILE A 132 -13.81 6.18 -2.89
CA ILE A 132 -14.00 5.04 -1.97
C ILE A 132 -14.26 3.72 -2.72
N PRO A 133 -15.25 3.60 -3.62
CA PRO A 133 -15.49 2.33 -4.33
C PRO A 133 -14.32 1.94 -5.24
N PHE A 134 -13.65 2.92 -5.86
CA PHE A 134 -12.43 2.67 -6.63
C PHE A 134 -11.30 2.12 -5.76
N LEU A 135 -11.00 2.78 -4.64
CA LEU A 135 -9.92 2.42 -3.71
C LEU A 135 -10.17 1.08 -3.01
N VAL A 136 -11.43 0.73 -2.75
CA VAL A 136 -11.80 -0.60 -2.21
C VAL A 136 -11.55 -1.71 -3.23
N SER A 137 -11.82 -1.46 -4.50
CA SER A 137 -11.71 -2.46 -5.57
C SER A 137 -10.30 -2.55 -6.18
N ARG A 138 -9.47 -1.49 -6.13
CA ARG A 138 -8.12 -1.47 -6.73
C ARG A 138 -7.16 -2.53 -6.18
N GLN A 139 -7.44 -3.09 -5.00
CA GLN A 139 -6.59 -4.12 -4.39
C GLN A 139 -6.37 -5.34 -5.30
N ILE A 140 -7.28 -5.61 -6.26
CA ILE A 140 -7.12 -6.71 -7.21
C ILE A 140 -5.86 -6.61 -8.08
N TYR A 141 -5.31 -5.42 -8.29
CA TYR A 141 -4.02 -5.21 -8.97
C TYR A 141 -2.97 -4.51 -8.09
N ALA A 142 -3.37 -3.94 -6.95
CA ALA A 142 -2.48 -3.18 -6.06
C ALA A 142 -2.17 -3.89 -4.72
N GLY A 143 -2.81 -5.02 -4.43
CA GLY A 143 -2.61 -5.79 -3.21
C GLY A 143 -1.24 -6.46 -3.15
N ALA A 144 -0.69 -6.58 -1.95
CA ALA A 144 0.61 -7.20 -1.72
C ALA A 144 0.52 -8.65 -1.22
N GLY A 145 -0.69 -9.18 -1.02
CA GLY A 145 -0.92 -10.57 -0.61
C GLY A 145 -0.69 -10.81 0.89
N LYS A 146 -1.46 -11.70 1.51
CA LYS A 146 -1.25 -12.14 2.90
C LYS A 146 -1.70 -13.58 3.11
N VAL A 147 -0.90 -14.36 3.85
CA VAL A 147 -1.41 -15.59 4.45
C VAL A 147 -2.09 -15.23 5.78
N LEU A 148 -3.41 -15.20 5.78
CA LEU A 148 -4.23 -14.87 6.94
C LEU A 148 -4.58 -16.13 7.73
N GLN A 149 -4.24 -16.13 9.02
CA GLN A 149 -4.67 -17.17 9.96
C GLN A 149 -6.04 -16.82 10.53
N THR A 150 -7.02 -17.70 10.34
CA THR A 150 -8.37 -17.54 10.91
C THR A 150 -8.71 -18.74 11.79
N ALA A 151 -9.75 -18.61 12.61
CA ALA A 151 -10.29 -19.72 13.40
C ALA A 151 -10.76 -20.92 12.53
N ARG A 152 -10.99 -20.71 11.22
CA ARG A 152 -11.40 -21.75 10.27
C ARG A 152 -10.24 -22.32 9.45
N GLY A 153 -9.01 -21.88 9.72
CA GLY A 153 -7.81 -22.25 8.98
C GLY A 153 -7.15 -21.08 8.26
N ALA A 154 -6.01 -21.35 7.65
CA ALA A 154 -5.27 -20.36 6.88
C ALA A 154 -5.90 -20.15 5.50
N ARG A 155 -5.88 -18.90 5.02
CA ARG A 155 -6.29 -18.53 3.67
C ARG A 155 -5.31 -17.53 3.08
N TYR A 156 -5.20 -17.50 1.77
CA TYR A 156 -4.47 -16.45 1.07
C TYR A 156 -5.43 -15.32 0.72
N CYS A 157 -5.05 -14.09 1.03
CA CYS A 157 -5.80 -12.87 0.77
C CYS A 157 -5.01 -11.96 -0.17
N VAL A 158 -5.72 -11.16 -0.97
CA VAL A 158 -5.15 -10.22 -1.93
C VAL A 158 -4.48 -9.02 -1.25
N SER A 159 -5.09 -8.47 -0.19
CA SER A 159 -4.57 -7.31 0.54
C SER A 159 -4.20 -7.65 2.00
N GLN A 160 -3.07 -7.10 2.46
CA GLN A 160 -2.68 -7.12 3.86
C GLN A 160 -3.49 -6.15 4.72
N ARG A 161 -3.86 -5.00 4.17
CA ARG A 161 -4.52 -3.92 4.91
C ARG A 161 -6.01 -4.13 5.13
N ALA A 162 -6.69 -4.88 4.26
CA ALA A 162 -8.15 -5.01 4.26
C ALA A 162 -8.76 -5.38 5.64
N GLU A 163 -8.14 -6.28 6.39
CA GLU A 163 -8.62 -6.69 7.73
C GLU A 163 -8.48 -5.60 8.80
N HIS A 164 -7.63 -4.61 8.56
CA HIS A 164 -7.29 -3.55 9.50
C HIS A 164 -7.96 -2.19 9.21
N ILE A 165 -8.78 -2.11 8.17
CA ILE A 165 -9.57 -0.91 7.83
C ILE A 165 -10.95 -1.00 8.51
N TRP A 166 -11.39 0.09 9.14
CA TRP A 166 -12.63 0.12 9.95
C TRP A 166 -13.61 1.22 9.61
N GLU A 167 -13.16 2.31 8.98
CA GLU A 167 -14.02 3.44 8.60
C GLU A 167 -13.82 3.84 7.13
N GLY A 168 -14.82 4.49 6.52
CA GLY A 168 -14.68 5.04 5.18
C GLY A 168 -13.81 6.31 5.18
N VAL A 169 -14.17 7.26 6.05
CA VAL A 169 -13.50 8.56 6.18
C VAL A 169 -13.37 8.91 7.66
N SER A 170 -12.18 9.35 8.08
CA SER A 170 -11.89 9.72 9.48
C SER A 170 -10.63 10.57 9.55
N SER A 171 -10.41 11.30 10.65
CA SER A 171 -9.16 12.06 10.85
C SER A 171 -8.07 11.25 11.57
N ALA A 172 -8.43 10.12 12.19
CA ALA A 172 -7.50 9.26 12.93
C ALA A 172 -6.85 8.20 12.03
N THR A 173 -5.53 8.04 12.12
CA THR A 173 -4.76 7.04 11.34
C THR A 173 -4.52 5.73 12.07
N THR A 174 -4.56 5.71 13.40
CA THR A 174 -4.16 4.54 14.21
C THR A 174 -5.32 3.78 14.86
N ARG A 175 -6.40 4.48 15.27
CA ARG A 175 -7.58 3.88 15.93
C ARG A 175 -8.71 3.50 14.97
N SER A 176 -9.14 4.43 14.12
CA SER A 176 -10.26 4.21 13.18
C SER A 176 -9.81 3.75 11.79
N ARG A 177 -8.57 4.06 11.36
CA ARG A 177 -7.96 3.60 10.10
C ARG A 177 -8.96 3.70 8.91
N PRO A 178 -9.32 4.93 8.50
CA PRO A 178 -10.26 5.14 7.40
C PRO A 178 -9.70 4.70 6.05
N ILE A 179 -10.50 4.70 4.98
CA ILE A 179 -9.98 4.56 3.61
C ILE A 179 -9.29 5.87 3.18
N ILE A 180 -9.96 7.00 3.44
CA ILE A 180 -9.46 8.36 3.19
C ILE A 180 -9.34 9.10 4.52
N ASN A 181 -8.17 9.66 4.82
CA ASN A 181 -7.97 10.51 5.97
C ASN A 181 -8.45 11.94 5.65
N SER A 182 -9.30 12.51 6.52
CA SER A 182 -9.92 13.83 6.33
C SER A 182 -9.15 14.98 6.99
N ARG A 183 -7.92 14.74 7.48
CA ARG A 183 -7.11 15.78 8.12
C ARG A 183 -6.69 16.83 7.08
N ASP A 184 -7.06 18.08 7.33
CA ASP A 184 -6.77 19.20 6.42
C ASP A 184 -5.43 19.87 6.75
N GLU A 185 -4.33 19.21 6.38
CA GLU A 185 -2.96 19.71 6.50
C GLU A 185 -2.29 19.74 5.10
N PRO A 186 -2.52 20.79 4.29
CA PRO A 186 -2.14 20.79 2.88
C PRO A 186 -0.64 20.87 2.63
N HIS A 187 0.14 21.38 3.58
CA HIS A 187 1.56 21.71 3.41
C HIS A 187 1.86 22.57 2.15
N ALA A 188 0.85 23.33 1.73
CA ALA A 188 0.85 24.28 0.63
C ALA A 188 -0.05 25.46 1.02
N ASP A 189 -0.31 26.37 0.09
CA ASP A 189 -1.29 27.43 0.29
C ASP A 189 -2.68 26.83 0.59
N ALA A 190 -3.18 27.11 1.80
CA ALA A 190 -4.43 26.57 2.33
C ALA A 190 -5.68 27.20 1.72
N GLU A 191 -5.57 28.24 0.90
CA GLU A 191 -6.70 28.75 0.10
C GLU A 191 -6.81 28.04 -1.25
N SER A 192 -5.69 27.52 -1.76
CA SER A 192 -5.58 26.97 -3.11
C SER A 192 -5.63 25.43 -3.16
N PHE A 193 -5.05 24.75 -2.17
CA PHE A 193 -4.77 23.31 -2.26
C PHE A 193 -5.21 22.50 -1.04
N ARG A 194 -5.55 21.23 -1.26
CA ARG A 194 -5.74 20.19 -0.24
C ARG A 194 -4.71 19.09 -0.43
N ARG A 195 -4.44 18.37 0.65
CA ARG A 195 -3.70 17.10 0.61
C ARG A 195 -4.68 15.96 0.84
N LEU A 196 -5.03 15.25 -0.23
CA LEU A 196 -5.78 14.01 -0.14
C LEU A 196 -4.87 12.91 0.40
N HIS A 197 -5.18 12.42 1.60
CA HIS A 197 -4.37 11.42 2.29
C HIS A 197 -5.08 10.06 2.29
N VAL A 198 -4.56 9.12 1.50
CA VAL A 198 -5.13 7.77 1.33
C VAL A 198 -4.31 6.77 2.14
N ILE A 199 -4.97 5.91 2.93
CA ILE A 199 -4.28 4.99 3.86
C ILE A 199 -4.65 3.52 3.69
N VAL A 200 -5.46 3.21 2.68
CA VAL A 200 -5.99 1.88 2.40
C VAL A 200 -5.00 0.96 1.66
N GLY A 201 -4.00 1.55 0.99
CA GLY A 201 -3.07 0.82 0.13
C GLY A 201 -2.09 -0.05 0.90
N ASP A 202 -1.73 -1.19 0.31
CA ASP A 202 -0.63 -2.02 0.79
C ASP A 202 0.73 -1.39 0.43
N SER A 203 1.76 -1.80 1.15
CA SER A 203 3.17 -1.59 0.82
C SER A 203 3.56 -2.55 -0.32
N ASN A 204 4.13 -2.02 -1.41
CA ASN A 204 4.43 -2.80 -2.61
C ASN A 204 5.95 -2.92 -2.83
N MET A 205 6.39 -4.13 -3.21
CA MET A 205 7.77 -4.42 -3.56
C MET A 205 7.99 -4.20 -5.06
N SER A 206 7.04 -4.63 -5.90
CA SER A 206 7.05 -4.40 -7.34
C SER A 206 6.95 -2.92 -7.70
N GLU A 207 7.94 -2.42 -8.45
CA GLU A 207 7.91 -1.06 -9.01
C GLU A 207 6.73 -0.87 -9.97
N TYR A 208 6.36 -1.92 -10.72
CA TYR A 208 5.19 -1.92 -11.59
C TYR A 208 3.92 -1.67 -10.78
N THR A 209 3.74 -2.39 -9.67
CA THR A 209 2.56 -2.23 -8.82
C THR A 209 2.51 -0.85 -8.19
N THR A 210 3.62 -0.31 -7.68
CA THR A 210 3.67 1.04 -7.11
C THR A 210 3.34 2.11 -8.16
N PHE A 211 3.92 2.01 -9.36
CA PHE A 211 3.65 2.94 -10.45
C PHE A 211 2.17 2.92 -10.85
N LEU A 212 1.61 1.71 -11.06
CA LEU A 212 0.20 1.54 -11.41
C LEU A 212 -0.74 2.06 -10.31
N LYS A 213 -0.47 1.71 -9.05
CA LYS A 213 -1.28 2.10 -7.89
C LYS A 213 -1.46 3.62 -7.79
N VAL A 214 -0.37 4.38 -7.98
CA VAL A 214 -0.38 5.84 -7.89
C VAL A 214 -0.87 6.48 -9.18
N GLY A 215 -0.36 6.01 -10.33
CA GLY A 215 -0.66 6.60 -11.63
C GLY A 215 -2.15 6.53 -12.01
N VAL A 216 -2.84 5.44 -11.65
CA VAL A 216 -4.29 5.34 -11.91
C VAL A 216 -5.09 6.32 -11.04
N VAL A 217 -4.69 6.53 -9.78
CA VAL A 217 -5.33 7.55 -8.93
C VAL A 217 -5.08 8.94 -9.52
N ALA A 218 -3.89 9.23 -10.03
CA ALA A 218 -3.61 10.49 -10.72
C ALA A 218 -4.54 10.70 -11.93
N CYS A 219 -4.80 9.66 -12.73
CA CYS A 219 -5.76 9.72 -13.84
C CYS A 219 -7.18 10.05 -13.34
N LEU A 220 -7.63 9.40 -12.26
CA LEU A 220 -8.96 9.67 -11.69
C LEU A 220 -9.08 11.07 -11.09
N LEU A 221 -8.03 11.56 -10.42
CA LEU A 221 -8.03 12.92 -9.89
C LEU A 221 -8.08 13.95 -11.02
N ARG A 222 -7.34 13.74 -12.12
CA ARG A 222 -7.43 14.59 -13.32
C ARG A 222 -8.85 14.65 -13.87
N MET A 223 -9.51 13.50 -13.94
CA MET A 223 -10.89 13.40 -14.40
C MET A 223 -11.87 14.05 -13.43
N LEU A 224 -11.68 13.89 -12.12
CA LEU A 224 -12.51 14.52 -11.09
C LEU A 224 -12.41 16.05 -11.09
N GLU A 225 -11.22 16.59 -11.39
CA GLU A 225 -10.98 18.03 -11.51
C GLU A 225 -11.50 18.64 -12.83
N ASP A 226 -11.93 17.81 -13.80
CA ASP A 226 -12.57 18.27 -15.03
C ASP A 226 -14.09 18.37 -14.84
N PRO A 227 -14.68 19.58 -14.85
CA PRO A 227 -16.11 19.78 -14.61
C PRO A 227 -17.01 19.19 -15.70
N THR A 228 -16.44 18.71 -16.82
CA THR A 228 -17.18 18.05 -17.90
C THR A 228 -17.32 16.54 -17.69
N VAL A 229 -16.64 15.98 -16.69
CA VAL A 229 -16.70 14.56 -16.35
C VAL A 229 -17.72 14.35 -15.24
N SER A 230 -18.51 13.29 -15.38
CA SER A 230 -19.39 12.80 -14.33
C SER A 230 -19.20 11.30 -14.22
N PHE A 231 -18.89 10.83 -13.00
CA PHE A 231 -18.75 9.41 -12.72
C PHE A 231 -20.11 8.80 -12.40
N ARG A 232 -20.26 7.53 -12.79
CA ARG A 232 -21.38 6.72 -12.34
C ARG A 232 -21.24 6.46 -10.84
N ASP A 233 -22.36 6.49 -10.13
CA ASP A 233 -22.37 6.21 -8.69
C ASP A 233 -22.15 4.71 -8.43
N PHE A 234 -21.03 4.40 -7.78
CA PHE A 234 -20.65 3.08 -7.30
C PHE A 234 -20.61 3.00 -5.77
N SER A 235 -21.28 3.91 -5.06
CA SER A 235 -21.35 3.92 -3.61
C SER A 235 -21.66 2.53 -3.07
N LEU A 236 -20.77 2.01 -2.22
CA LEU A 236 -20.89 0.69 -1.62
C LEU A 236 -21.86 0.76 -0.43
N GLU A 237 -22.73 -0.25 -0.27
CA GLU A 237 -23.63 -0.33 0.89
C GLU A 237 -22.81 -0.35 2.20
N ASN A 238 -21.73 -1.13 2.21
CA ASN A 238 -20.78 -1.18 3.32
C ASN A 238 -19.34 -1.34 2.79
N PRO A 239 -18.59 -0.23 2.63
CA PRO A 239 -17.21 -0.26 2.13
C PRO A 239 -16.28 -1.18 2.95
N ILE A 240 -16.52 -1.28 4.26
CA ILE A 240 -15.66 -2.01 5.21
C ILE A 240 -15.88 -3.52 5.13
N ARG A 241 -17.11 -3.93 4.88
CA ARG A 241 -17.39 -5.33 4.55
C ARG A 241 -16.87 -5.66 3.15
N ALA A 242 -17.14 -4.79 2.18
CA ALA A 242 -16.74 -4.98 0.79
C ALA A 242 -15.21 -5.16 0.63
N ILE A 243 -14.39 -4.34 1.29
CA ILE A 243 -12.93 -4.43 1.18
C ILE A 243 -12.38 -5.78 1.68
N ARG A 244 -12.96 -6.34 2.74
CA ARG A 244 -12.58 -7.65 3.28
C ARG A 244 -13.07 -8.77 2.38
N ASP A 245 -14.33 -8.72 1.95
CA ASP A 245 -14.91 -9.72 1.06
C ASP A 245 -14.13 -9.81 -0.26
N ILE A 246 -13.73 -8.67 -0.84
CA ILE A 246 -12.88 -8.63 -2.05
C ILE A 246 -11.49 -9.19 -1.77
N SER A 247 -10.83 -8.80 -0.67
CA SER A 247 -9.49 -9.31 -0.32
C SER A 247 -9.46 -10.83 -0.20
N HIS A 248 -10.56 -11.39 0.26
CA HIS A 248 -10.74 -12.82 0.49
C HIS A 248 -10.90 -13.67 -0.78
N ASP A 249 -11.13 -13.06 -1.94
CA ASP A 249 -11.37 -13.75 -3.20
C ASP A 249 -10.28 -13.46 -4.24
N MET A 250 -9.40 -14.43 -4.44
CA MET A 250 -8.33 -14.36 -5.43
C MET A 250 -8.82 -14.44 -6.87
N THR A 251 -10.08 -14.84 -7.12
CA THR A 251 -10.64 -14.83 -8.48
C THR A 251 -11.02 -13.42 -8.92
N CYS A 252 -11.06 -12.46 -7.99
CA CYS A 252 -11.48 -11.08 -8.20
C CYS A 252 -12.94 -10.97 -8.72
N ARG A 253 -13.78 -11.97 -8.46
CA ARG A 253 -15.19 -12.06 -8.90
C ARG A 253 -16.19 -11.89 -7.76
N GLN A 254 -15.73 -11.79 -6.51
CA GLN A 254 -16.56 -11.58 -5.34
C GLN A 254 -17.43 -10.35 -5.54
N ARG A 255 -18.74 -10.57 -5.51
CA ARG A 255 -19.74 -9.52 -5.64
C ARG A 255 -19.95 -8.82 -4.31
N VAL A 256 -20.04 -7.50 -4.36
CA VAL A 256 -20.34 -6.62 -3.24
C VAL A 256 -21.54 -5.75 -3.59
N GLN A 257 -22.35 -5.45 -2.57
CA GLN A 257 -23.59 -4.71 -2.74
C GLN A 257 -23.32 -3.20 -2.77
N LEU A 258 -23.87 -2.54 -3.78
CA LEU A 258 -23.93 -1.08 -3.88
C LEU A 258 -25.10 -0.55 -3.05
N ALA A 259 -25.05 0.72 -2.66
CA ALA A 259 -26.14 1.43 -1.99
C ALA A 259 -27.45 1.42 -2.81
N THR A 260 -27.34 1.27 -4.14
CA THR A 260 -28.48 1.12 -5.06
C THR A 260 -29.13 -0.27 -5.01
N GLY A 261 -28.55 -1.23 -4.29
CA GLY A 261 -28.98 -2.63 -4.24
C GLY A 261 -28.45 -3.51 -5.38
N ARG A 262 -27.75 -2.93 -6.38
CA ARG A 262 -27.02 -3.70 -7.40
C ARG A 262 -25.82 -4.40 -6.77
N GLU A 263 -25.45 -5.55 -7.33
CA GLU A 263 -24.22 -6.26 -6.96
C GLU A 263 -23.22 -6.21 -8.11
N LEU A 264 -21.98 -5.81 -7.81
CA LEU A 264 -20.87 -5.78 -8.76
C LEU A 264 -19.65 -6.44 -8.13
N SER A 265 -18.82 -7.09 -8.93
CA SER A 265 -17.50 -7.53 -8.48
C SER A 265 -16.49 -6.39 -8.46
N ALA A 266 -15.37 -6.58 -7.76
CA ALA A 266 -14.25 -5.63 -7.82
C ALA A 266 -13.75 -5.43 -9.26
N LEU A 267 -13.72 -6.50 -10.06
CA LEU A 267 -13.39 -6.41 -11.49
C LEU A 267 -14.42 -5.54 -12.24
N ASP A 268 -15.72 -5.75 -12.03
CA ASP A 268 -16.77 -4.97 -12.72
C ASP A 268 -16.65 -3.46 -12.41
N ILE A 269 -16.40 -3.11 -11.14
CA ILE A 269 -16.19 -1.72 -10.72
C ILE A 269 -14.97 -1.13 -11.43
N GLN A 270 -13.84 -1.85 -11.39
CA GLN A 270 -12.60 -1.38 -12.02
C GLN A 270 -12.70 -1.24 -13.54
N ARG A 271 -13.49 -2.09 -14.20
CA ARG A 271 -13.75 -1.99 -15.65
C ARG A 271 -14.52 -0.74 -16.03
N GLU A 272 -15.54 -0.37 -15.26
CA GLU A 272 -16.32 0.83 -15.54
C GLU A 272 -15.46 2.08 -15.35
N PHE A 273 -14.60 2.10 -14.33
CA PHE A 273 -13.63 3.17 -14.13
C PHE A 273 -12.58 3.23 -15.24
N LEU A 274 -12.04 2.08 -15.66
CA LEU A 274 -11.08 1.99 -16.77
C LEU A 274 -11.71 2.50 -18.07
N GLN A 275 -12.94 2.09 -18.38
CA GLN A 275 -13.64 2.55 -19.59
C GLN A 275 -13.83 4.07 -19.57
N ALA A 276 -14.23 4.64 -18.42
CA ALA A 276 -14.35 6.09 -18.29
C ALA A 276 -13.01 6.80 -18.51
N ALA A 277 -11.90 6.23 -18.04
CA ALA A 277 -10.56 6.79 -18.23
C ALA A 277 -10.06 6.66 -19.69
N LEU A 278 -10.37 5.57 -20.38
CA LEU A 278 -10.10 5.40 -21.81
C LEU A 278 -10.88 6.42 -22.63
N ASP A 279 -12.18 6.56 -22.39
CA ASP A 279 -13.04 7.54 -23.07
C ASP A 279 -12.56 8.99 -22.82
N TYR A 280 -12.07 9.28 -21.62
CA TYR A 280 -11.49 10.58 -21.28
C TYR A 280 -10.18 10.82 -22.03
N SER A 281 -9.29 9.82 -22.04
CA SER A 281 -8.01 9.85 -22.75
C SER A 281 -8.20 10.13 -24.24
N ASP A 282 -9.17 9.49 -24.90
CA ASP A 282 -9.45 9.69 -26.33
C ASP A 282 -9.91 11.13 -26.65
N ARG A 283 -10.58 11.80 -25.71
CA ARG A 283 -11.16 13.14 -25.91
C ARG A 283 -10.25 14.29 -25.47
N ARG A 284 -9.57 14.11 -24.33
CA ARG A 284 -8.79 15.16 -23.65
C ARG A 284 -7.29 14.86 -23.62
N GLY A 285 -6.93 13.58 -23.66
CA GLY A 285 -5.57 13.10 -23.44
C GLY A 285 -5.19 13.07 -21.96
N PHE A 286 -4.14 12.31 -21.67
CA PHE A 286 -3.39 12.36 -20.42
C PHE A 286 -1.92 12.69 -20.73
N ASN A 287 -1.13 13.04 -19.71
CA ASN A 287 0.32 13.14 -19.89
C ASN A 287 0.96 11.75 -20.11
N ASP A 288 2.24 11.71 -20.49
CA ASP A 288 2.91 10.46 -20.88
C ASP A 288 2.90 9.39 -19.77
N GLU A 289 3.07 9.78 -18.50
CA GLU A 289 3.09 8.84 -17.37
C GLU A 289 1.69 8.38 -16.98
N GLU A 290 0.70 9.28 -17.00
CA GLU A 290 -0.72 8.94 -16.83
C GLU A 290 -1.17 7.99 -17.96
N MET A 291 -0.76 8.22 -19.21
CA MET A 291 -1.00 7.31 -20.34
C MET A 291 -0.32 5.95 -20.15
N MET A 292 0.87 5.93 -19.55
CA MET A 292 1.54 4.67 -19.20
C MET A 292 0.76 3.92 -18.11
N ALA A 293 0.30 4.60 -17.07
CA ALA A 293 -0.51 4.01 -16.02
C ALA A 293 -1.85 3.47 -16.57
N LEU A 294 -2.49 4.19 -17.49
CA LEU A 294 -3.72 3.75 -18.15
C LEU A 294 -3.51 2.45 -18.95
N ARG A 295 -2.42 2.34 -19.72
CA ARG A 295 -2.08 1.11 -20.45
C ARG A 295 -1.78 -0.06 -19.51
N MET A 296 -1.04 0.19 -18.42
CA MET A 296 -0.75 -0.81 -17.40
C MET A 296 -2.04 -1.29 -16.71
N TRP A 297 -2.99 -0.37 -16.48
CA TRP A 297 -4.28 -0.67 -15.88
C TRP A 297 -5.12 -1.52 -16.81
N GLU A 298 -5.23 -1.16 -18.09
CA GLU A 298 -5.92 -1.94 -19.12
C GLU A 298 -5.35 -3.36 -19.22
N HIS A 299 -4.02 -3.48 -19.22
CA HIS A 299 -3.34 -4.78 -19.21
C HIS A 299 -3.73 -5.61 -17.99
N CYS A 300 -3.65 -5.05 -16.78
CA CYS A 300 -4.01 -5.76 -15.55
C CYS A 300 -5.48 -6.18 -15.53
N ILE A 301 -6.42 -5.30 -15.90
CA ILE A 301 -7.85 -5.61 -15.91
C ILE A 301 -8.19 -6.69 -16.94
N THR A 302 -7.54 -6.65 -18.10
CA THR A 302 -7.69 -7.69 -19.15
C THR A 302 -7.13 -9.04 -18.69
N ALA A 303 -5.97 -9.05 -18.04
CA ALA A 303 -5.38 -10.27 -17.48
C ALA A 303 -6.26 -10.84 -16.36
N ILE A 304 -6.72 -10.03 -15.40
CA ILE A 304 -7.63 -10.44 -14.31
C ILE A 304 -8.96 -10.98 -14.85
N GLU A 305 -9.44 -10.50 -15.99
CA GLU A 305 -10.60 -11.09 -16.65
C GLU A 305 -10.32 -12.53 -17.10
N ARG A 306 -9.16 -12.78 -17.70
CA ARG A 306 -8.78 -14.09 -18.22
C ARG A 306 -8.38 -15.06 -17.11
N ASP A 307 -7.34 -14.70 -16.36
CA ASP A 307 -6.83 -15.38 -15.19
C ASP A 307 -5.94 -14.41 -14.38
N PRO A 308 -6.32 -14.03 -13.15
CA PRO A 308 -5.50 -13.17 -12.30
C PRO A 308 -4.06 -13.66 -12.11
N LEU A 309 -3.82 -14.97 -12.18
CA LEU A 309 -2.50 -15.57 -11.95
C LEU A 309 -1.51 -15.38 -13.10
N GLU A 310 -1.91 -14.73 -14.19
CA GLU A 310 -1.01 -14.35 -15.29
C GLU A 310 -0.14 -13.12 -14.99
N LEU A 311 -0.46 -12.34 -13.95
CA LEU A 311 0.27 -11.14 -13.55
C LEU A 311 1.45 -11.45 -12.61
N ASP A 312 2.12 -12.57 -12.84
CA ASP A 312 3.12 -13.15 -11.93
C ASP A 312 4.51 -12.55 -12.01
N THR A 313 4.68 -11.49 -12.79
CA THR A 313 5.89 -10.67 -12.81
C THR A 313 5.62 -9.20 -12.46
N GLU A 314 4.34 -8.82 -12.37
CA GLU A 314 3.88 -7.45 -12.23
C GLU A 314 3.27 -7.19 -10.85
N VAL A 315 2.32 -8.02 -10.41
CA VAL A 315 1.46 -7.76 -9.24
C VAL A 315 1.93 -8.54 -8.01
N ASP A 316 2.26 -7.82 -6.94
CA ASP A 316 2.87 -8.38 -5.72
C ASP A 316 2.13 -9.59 -5.15
N TRP A 317 0.79 -9.52 -5.01
CA TRP A 317 0.04 -10.64 -4.44
C TRP A 317 0.08 -11.89 -5.31
N VAL A 318 0.22 -11.75 -6.64
CA VAL A 318 0.31 -12.86 -7.58
C VAL A 318 1.71 -13.45 -7.57
N ILE A 319 2.74 -12.60 -7.64
CA ILE A 319 4.16 -12.99 -7.54
C ILE A 319 4.36 -13.82 -6.27
N LYS A 320 3.94 -13.27 -5.12
CA LYS A 320 4.08 -13.93 -3.83
C LYS A 320 3.24 -15.20 -3.72
N TYR A 321 2.03 -15.22 -4.28
CA TYR A 321 1.21 -16.43 -4.27
C TYR A 321 1.91 -17.58 -5.00
N LYS A 322 2.46 -17.33 -6.20
CA LYS A 322 3.21 -18.36 -6.94
C LYS A 322 4.46 -18.82 -6.19
N LEU A 323 5.18 -17.90 -5.54
CA LEU A 323 6.33 -18.24 -4.69
C LEU A 323 5.92 -19.17 -3.53
N ILE A 324 4.82 -18.84 -2.84
CA ILE A 324 4.29 -19.63 -1.72
C ILE A 324 3.81 -21.00 -2.19
N GLU A 325 3.03 -21.09 -3.27
CA GLU A 325 2.56 -22.38 -3.78
C GLU A 325 3.73 -23.28 -4.21
N ALA A 326 4.71 -22.73 -4.94
CA ALA A 326 5.90 -23.49 -5.33
C ALA A 326 6.70 -24.00 -4.12
N TYR A 327 6.80 -23.22 -3.05
CA TYR A 327 7.42 -23.63 -1.79
C TYR A 327 6.60 -24.73 -1.09
N ARG A 328 5.27 -24.56 -1.02
CA ARG A 328 4.35 -25.53 -0.42
C ARG A 328 4.40 -26.88 -1.12
N GLU A 329 4.37 -26.89 -2.45
CA GLU A 329 4.44 -28.11 -3.26
C GLU A 329 5.78 -28.83 -3.08
N ARG A 330 6.89 -28.09 -3.11
CA ARG A 330 8.24 -28.66 -2.94
C ARG A 330 8.43 -29.33 -1.58
N HIS A 331 7.84 -28.76 -0.52
CA HIS A 331 8.06 -29.20 0.86
C HIS A 331 6.87 -29.97 1.46
N GLY A 332 5.78 -30.16 0.71
CA GLY A 332 4.57 -30.85 1.18
C GLY A 332 3.86 -30.11 2.33
N LEU A 333 3.84 -28.78 2.30
CA LEU A 333 3.36 -27.95 3.41
C LEU A 333 1.92 -27.46 3.21
N ALA A 334 1.15 -27.46 4.30
CA ALA A 334 -0.14 -26.78 4.36
C ALA A 334 0.05 -25.25 4.31
N LEU A 335 -0.95 -24.52 3.81
CA LEU A 335 -0.89 -23.05 3.75
C LEU A 335 -0.69 -22.41 5.12
N GLY A 336 -1.21 -23.03 6.18
CA GLY A 336 -1.10 -22.53 7.55
C GLY A 336 0.23 -22.80 8.24
N ASP A 337 1.15 -23.53 7.59
CA ASP A 337 2.43 -23.92 8.18
C ASP A 337 3.29 -22.68 8.55
N PRO A 338 3.96 -22.67 9.72
CA PRO A 338 4.85 -21.56 10.11
C PRO A 338 5.92 -21.22 9.07
N GLN A 339 6.43 -22.20 8.30
CA GLN A 339 7.39 -21.91 7.23
C GLN A 339 6.78 -21.12 6.09
N VAL A 340 5.50 -21.34 5.78
CA VAL A 340 4.79 -20.57 4.76
C VAL A 340 4.56 -19.13 5.24
N GLN A 341 4.27 -18.94 6.52
CA GLN A 341 4.18 -17.59 7.11
C GLN A 341 5.52 -16.85 7.06
N LEU A 342 6.63 -17.57 7.21
CA LEU A 342 7.97 -17.00 7.05
C LEU A 342 8.22 -16.54 5.62
N VAL A 343 7.84 -17.34 4.61
CA VAL A 343 7.96 -16.94 3.18
C VAL A 343 7.08 -15.71 2.88
N ASP A 344 5.86 -15.64 3.42
CA ASP A 344 4.98 -14.46 3.28
C ASP A 344 5.62 -13.19 3.85
N LEU A 345 6.39 -13.30 4.93
CA LEU A 345 7.12 -12.19 5.54
C LEU A 345 8.39 -11.84 4.75
N GLN A 346 9.21 -12.85 4.40
CA GLN A 346 10.50 -12.69 3.70
C GLN A 346 10.37 -12.11 2.29
N TYR A 347 9.20 -12.20 1.67
CA TYR A 347 8.95 -11.50 0.41
C TYR A 347 9.18 -9.97 0.52
N HIS A 348 9.03 -9.40 1.73
CA HIS A 348 9.12 -7.97 1.97
C HIS A 348 10.39 -7.53 2.70
N ASP A 349 11.34 -8.45 2.91
CA ASP A 349 12.66 -8.16 3.51
C ASP A 349 13.53 -7.31 2.58
#